data_AF-A0A1I0RNR2-F1
#
_entry.id   AF-A0A1I0RNR2-F1
#
_cell.length_a   1.000
_cell.length_b   1.000
_cell.length_c   1.000
_cell.angle_alpha   90.00
_cell.angle_beta   90.00
_cell.angle_gamma   90.00
#
_symmetry.space_group_name_H-M   'P 1'
#
loop_
_entity.id
_entity.type
_entity.pdbx_description
1 polymer ?
#
loop_
_entity_poly.entity_id
_entity_poly.type
_entity_poly.pdbx_seq_one_letter_code
_entity_poly.pdbx_strand_id
1 'polypeptide(L)' 'MRKESEIISKIEGFNTNLLIIEERINEELQKHYEKRNKALLLFLNKERCVWEFAVEQMKWMLEE' A
#
# COMPACT_ATOMS: atom_id res chain seq x y z
N MET A 1 -8.30 -24.74 2.71
CA MET A 1 -7.39 -24.46 3.85
C MET A 1 -5.99 -24.00 3.41
N ARG A 2 -5.14 -24.77 2.71
CA ARG A 2 -3.78 -24.29 2.33
C ARG A 2 -3.76 -23.06 1.41
N LYS A 3 -4.66 -23.02 0.40
CA LYS A 3 -4.78 -21.88 -0.53
C LYS A 3 -5.24 -20.59 0.16
N GLU A 4 -6.17 -20.71 1.10
CA GLU A 4 -6.72 -19.60 1.86
C GLU A 4 -5.67 -18.96 2.78
N SER A 5 -4.92 -19.78 3.52
CA SER A 5 -3.80 -19.28 4.35
C SER A 5 -2.72 -18.58 3.52
N GLU A 6 -2.45 -19.06 2.31
CA GLU A 6 -1.50 -18.42 1.39
C GLU A 6 -2.02 -17.06 0.90
N ILE A 7 -3.33 -16.92 0.63
CA ILE A 7 -3.94 -15.66 0.24
C ILE A 7 -3.91 -14.66 1.42
N ILE A 8 -4.26 -15.09 2.63
CA ILE A 8 -4.21 -14.26 3.84
C ILE A 8 -2.78 -13.74 4.06
N SER A 9 -1.77 -14.60 3.98
CA SER A 9 -0.38 -14.19 4.14
C SER A 9 0.08 -13.18 3.08
N LYS A 10 -0.41 -13.29 1.84
CA LYS A 10 -0.15 -12.27 0.80
C LYS A 10 -0.83 -10.94 1.13
N ILE A 11 -2.06 -10.95 1.61
CA ILE A 11 -2.77 -9.74 2.04
C ILE A 11 -2.00 -9.03 3.16
N GLU A 12 -1.51 -9.78 4.15
CA GLU A 12 -0.67 -9.22 5.23
C GLU A 12 0.62 -8.57 4.68
N GLY A 13 1.27 -9.21 3.72
CA GLY A 13 2.44 -8.66 3.03
C GLY A 13 2.12 -7.35 2.28
N PHE A 14 0.99 -7.30 1.57
CA PHE A 14 0.58 -6.09 0.86
C PHE A 14 0.18 -4.95 1.82
N ASN A 15 -0.51 -5.27 2.91
CA ASN A 15 -0.84 -4.30 3.95
C ASN A 15 0.41 -3.73 4.63
N THR A 16 1.46 -4.54 4.80
CA THR A 16 2.75 -4.07 5.32
C THR A 16 3.38 -3.04 4.37
N ASN A 17 3.35 -3.29 3.06
CA ASN A 17 3.83 -2.32 2.06
C ASN A 17 2.99 -1.02 2.05
N LEU A 18 1.67 -1.13 2.21
CA LEU A 18 0.79 0.04 2.34
C LEU A 18 1.17 0.91 3.53
N LEU A 19 1.39 0.31 4.70
CA LEU A 19 1.81 1.04 5.90
C LEU A 19 3.13 1.79 5.68
N ILE A 20 4.12 1.15 5.06
CA ILE A 20 5.42 1.79 4.74
C ILE A 20 5.23 2.99 3.80
N ILE A 21 4.35 2.87 2.80
CA ILE A 21 4.06 3.95 1.86
C ILE A 21 3.35 5.10 2.56
N GLU A 22 2.35 4.81 3.40
CA GLU A 22 1.63 5.81 4.18
C GLU A 22 2.55 6.56 5.14
N GLU A 23 3.45 5.85 5.84
CA GLU A 23 4.45 6.46 6.70
C GLU A 23 5.34 7.44 5.91
N ARG A 24 5.87 7.02 4.76
CA ARG A 24 6.70 7.88 3.91
C ARG A 24 5.96 9.08 3.34
N ILE A 25 4.68 8.92 2.97
CA ILE A 25 3.83 10.04 2.55
C ILE A 25 3.70 11.03 3.71
N ASN A 26 3.42 10.54 4.92
CA ASN A 26 3.26 11.38 6.11
C ASN A 26 4.55 12.12 6.47
N GLU A 27 5.69 11.45 6.44
CA GLU A 27 7.02 12.08 6.64
C GLU A 27 7.26 13.23 5.65
N GLU A 28 6.93 13.02 4.37
CA GLU A 28 7.10 14.04 3.35
C GLU A 28 6.11 15.20 3.52
N LEU A 29 4.86 14.92 3.92
CA LEU A 29 3.84 15.93 4.16
C LEU A 29 4.10 16.77 5.43
N GLN A 30 4.79 16.23 6.43
CA GLN A 30 5.24 16.96 7.62
C GLN A 30 6.31 18.02 7.30
N LYS A 31 7.00 17.93 6.15
CA LYS A 31 7.91 18.97 5.70
C LYS A 31 7.15 20.24 5.32
N HIS A 32 7.82 21.39 5.47
CA HIS A 32 7.34 22.66 4.93
C HIS A 32 6.97 22.52 3.44
N TYR A 33 5.85 23.11 3.02
CA TYR A 33 5.28 22.93 1.67
C TYR A 33 6.32 23.11 0.54
N GLU A 34 7.16 24.14 0.63
CA GLU A 34 8.17 24.45 -0.38
C GLU A 34 9.33 23.44 -0.43
N LYS A 35 9.53 22.68 0.65
CA LYS A 35 10.57 21.65 0.76
C LYS A 35 10.08 20.26 0.37
N ARG A 36 8.79 20.12 0.04
CA ARG A 36 8.20 18.82 -0.31
C ARG A 36 8.68 18.35 -1.68
N ASN A 37 9.10 17.10 -1.75
CA ASN A 37 9.38 16.40 -2.98
C ASN A 37 8.06 15.94 -3.63
N LYS A 38 7.52 16.78 -4.52
CA LYS A 38 6.26 16.50 -5.24
C LYS A 38 6.35 15.24 -6.12
N ALA A 39 7.53 14.95 -6.69
CA ALA A 39 7.74 13.75 -7.50
C ALA A 39 7.67 12.48 -6.65
N LEU A 40 8.27 12.50 -5.45
CA LEU A 40 8.16 11.42 -4.48
C LEU A 40 6.71 11.20 -4.04
N LEU A 41 5.98 12.26 -3.70
CA LEU A 41 4.57 12.16 -3.31
C LEU A 41 3.71 11.56 -4.43
N LEU A 42 3.94 11.98 -5.68
CA LEU A 42 3.22 11.41 -6.82
C LEU A 42 3.54 9.93 -7.03
N PHE A 43 4.82 9.55 -6.89
CA PHE A 43 5.26 8.16 -6.96
C PHE A 43 4.61 7.32 -5.85
N LEU A 44 4.73 7.74 -4.61
CA LEU A 44 4.17 7.04 -3.45
C LEU A 44 2.64 6.90 -3.55
N ASN A 45 1.93 7.92 -4.05
CA ASN A 45 0.49 7.82 -4.27
C ASN A 45 0.14 6.77 -5.33
N LYS A 46 0.91 6.66 -6.42
CA LYS A 46 0.71 5.62 -7.44
C LYS A 46 0.96 4.23 -6.85
N GLU A 47 2.05 4.07 -6.11
CA GLU A 47 2.38 2.81 -5.45
C GLU A 47 1.26 2.42 -4.48
N ARG A 48 0.76 3.35 -3.65
CA ARG A 48 -0.37 3.09 -2.76
C ARG A 48 -1.57 2.51 -3.50
N CYS A 49 -1.98 3.11 -4.62
CA CYS A 49 -3.10 2.62 -5.41
C CYS A 49 -2.86 1.21 -5.97
N VAL A 50 -1.62 0.87 -6.35
CA VAL A 50 -1.27 -0.48 -6.83
C VAL A 50 -1.44 -1.51 -5.71
N TRP A 51 -0.97 -1.21 -4.51
CA TRP A 51 -1.09 -2.13 -3.38
C TRP A 51 -2.53 -2.23 -2.87
N GLU A 52 -3.28 -1.13 -2.81
CA GLU A 52 -4.71 -1.13 -2.51
C GLU A 52 -5.47 -2.05 -3.48
N PHE A 53 -5.21 -1.90 -4.79
CA PHE A 53 -5.79 -2.76 -5.80
C PHE A 53 -5.42 -4.23 -5.58
N ALA A 54 -4.16 -4.54 -5.32
CA ALA A 54 -3.71 -5.92 -5.08
C ALA A 54 -4.39 -6.55 -3.84
N VAL A 55 -4.59 -5.77 -2.77
CA VAL A 55 -5.33 -6.22 -1.57
C VAL A 55 -6.77 -6.55 -1.93
N GLU A 56 -7.47 -5.67 -2.65
CA GLU A 56 -8.86 -5.91 -3.04
C GLU A 56 -9.01 -7.12 -3.97
N GLN A 57 -8.08 -7.34 -4.91
CA GLN A 57 -8.08 -8.56 -5.73
C GLN A 57 -7.91 -9.83 -4.89
N MET A 58 -7.03 -9.82 -3.89
CA MET A 58 -6.83 -10.99 -3.03
C MET A 58 -8.02 -11.25 -2.10
N LYS A 59 -8.66 -10.19 -1.59
CA LYS A 59 -9.90 -10.31 -0.79
C LYS A 59 -11.01 -10.94 -1.61
N TRP A 60 -11.18 -10.53 -2.86
CA TRP A 60 -12.18 -11.11 -3.75
C TRP A 60 -11.99 -12.62 -3.92
N MET A 61 -10.75 -13.10 -4.00
CA MET A 61 -10.43 -14.53 -4.05
C MET A 61 -10.76 -15.33 -2.77
N LEU A 62 -11.04 -14.66 -1.65
CA LEU A 62 -11.49 -15.30 -0.40
C LEU A 62 -13.02 -15.37 -0.30
N GLU A 63 -13.74 -14.57 -1.09
CA GLU A 63 -15.19 -14.53 -1.12
C GLU A 63 -15.80 -15.51 -2.16
N GLU A 64 -14.97 -16.03 -3.07
CA GLU A 64 -15.28 -17.11 -4.03
C GLU A 64 -15.07 -18.52 -3.45
#